data_AF-A0AAJ6V5E6-F1
#
_entry.id   AF-A0AAJ6V5E6-F1
#
_cell.length_a   1.000
_cell.length_b   1.000
_cell.length_c   1.000
_cell.angle_alpha   90.00
_cell.angle_beta   90.00
_cell.angle_gamma   90.00
#
_symmetry.space_group_name_H-M   'P 1'
#
loop_
_entity.id
_entity.type
_entity.pdbx_description
1 polymer ?
#
loop_
_entity_poly.entity_id
_entity_poly.type
_entity_poly.pdbx_seq_one_letter_code
_entity_poly.pdbx_strand_id
1 'polypeptide(L)'
;MADDEYNDVDMGYEDEPPEPEIEEGADEDAENINNEDDTGEPIETEDKEEQAPVERPRKTSKFMTKYERARILGTRALQISMNAPVMVELEGETDPLEIAMKELRERKIPFTIRRYLPDGSYEDWGVDELIVEDSWKRQVGGD
;
A
#
# COMPACT_ATOMS: atom_id res chain seq x y z
N MET A 1 -39.89 -49.20 -18.48
CA MET A 1 -41.19 -48.86 -17.88
C MET A 1 -40.95 -48.59 -16.42
N ALA A 2 -41.10 -47.32 -16.05
CA ALA A 2 -41.32 -46.74 -14.73
C ALA A 2 -41.51 -45.22 -14.96
N ASP A 3 -42.55 -44.92 -15.73
CA ASP A 3 -43.61 -43.96 -15.41
C ASP A 3 -43.56 -43.43 -13.97
N ASP A 4 -43.42 -42.10 -13.83
CA ASP A 4 -44.12 -41.32 -12.80
C ASP A 4 -44.14 -39.83 -13.19
N GLU A 5 -45.31 -39.44 -13.68
CA GLU A 5 -45.81 -38.09 -13.89
C GLU A 5 -46.18 -37.48 -12.53
N TYR A 6 -45.51 -36.40 -12.11
CA TYR A 6 -45.97 -35.50 -11.06
C TYR A 6 -45.66 -34.05 -11.48
N ASN A 7 -46.65 -33.42 -12.10
CA ASN A 7 -47.56 -32.46 -11.47
C ASN A 7 -46.94 -31.07 -11.32
N ASP A 8 -47.16 -30.32 -12.39
CA ASP A 8 -47.38 -28.89 -12.41
C ASP A 8 -48.42 -28.51 -11.33
N VAL A 9 -47.95 -28.05 -10.16
CA VAL A 9 -48.78 -27.35 -9.16
C VAL A 9 -47.99 -26.17 -8.61
N ASP A 10 -48.21 -25.04 -9.26
CA ASP A 10 -48.23 -23.69 -8.73
C ASP A 10 -48.29 -23.61 -7.19
N MET A 11 -47.20 -23.14 -6.58
CA MET A 11 -47.14 -22.73 -5.18
C MET A 11 -46.37 -21.41 -5.08
N GLY A 12 -47.09 -20.32 -5.39
CA GLY A 12 -47.03 -19.07 -4.64
C GLY A 12 -45.79 -18.20 -4.87
N TYR A 13 -45.77 -17.48 -5.99
CA TYR A 13 -45.08 -16.19 -6.05
C TYR A 13 -45.84 -15.17 -5.18
N GLU A 14 -45.70 -15.26 -3.86
CA GLU A 14 -46.19 -14.27 -2.90
C GLU A 14 -45.13 -14.04 -1.81
N ASP A 15 -43.98 -13.49 -2.20
CA ASP A 15 -43.25 -12.42 -1.48
C ASP A 15 -41.90 -12.18 -2.19
N GLU A 16 -41.96 -11.64 -3.40
CA GLU A 16 -40.76 -11.00 -3.97
C GLU A 16 -40.72 -9.59 -3.37
N PRO A 17 -39.74 -9.25 -2.52
CA PRO A 17 -39.68 -7.93 -1.91
C PRO A 17 -39.56 -6.88 -3.02
N PRO A 18 -40.30 -5.77 -2.96
CA PRO A 18 -40.27 -4.76 -4.02
C PRO A 18 -38.85 -4.24 -4.21
N GLU A 19 -38.41 -4.20 -5.48
CA GLU A 19 -37.13 -3.59 -5.84
C GLU A 19 -37.12 -2.13 -5.39
N PRO A 20 -36.05 -1.65 -4.76
CA PRO A 20 -35.97 -0.25 -4.34
C PRO A 20 -35.94 0.65 -5.58
N GLU A 21 -36.95 1.51 -5.72
CA GLU A 21 -36.97 2.59 -6.71
C GLU A 21 -35.78 3.53 -6.44
N ILE A 22 -34.83 3.60 -7.38
CA ILE A 22 -33.78 4.61 -7.34
C ILE A 22 -34.36 5.95 -7.81
N GLU A 23 -34.72 6.80 -6.83
CA GLU A 23 -35.20 8.15 -7.08
C GLU A 23 -34.03 9.02 -7.60
N GLU A 24 -34.12 9.39 -8.88
CA GLU A 24 -33.15 10.21 -9.59
C GLU A 24 -33.37 11.69 -9.22
N GLY A 25 -32.61 12.18 -8.24
CA GLY A 25 -32.19 13.59 -8.17
C GLY A 25 -32.72 14.42 -6.99
N ALA A 26 -31.88 14.57 -5.96
CA ALA A 26 -31.58 15.85 -5.30
C ALA A 26 -30.35 15.69 -4.40
N ASP A 27 -29.27 16.37 -4.78
CA ASP A 27 -27.96 16.40 -4.14
C ASP A 27 -27.95 17.06 -2.75
N GLU A 28 -28.00 16.29 -1.66
CA GLU A 28 -27.70 16.76 -0.29
C GLU A 28 -27.19 15.53 0.50
N ASP A 29 -25.92 15.14 0.45
CA ASP A 29 -24.88 15.55 1.40
C ASP A 29 -23.50 15.06 0.90
N ALA A 30 -23.01 15.64 -0.19
CA ALA A 30 -21.58 15.77 -0.36
C ALA A 30 -21.17 17.04 0.37
N GLU A 31 -20.23 16.93 1.32
CA GLU A 31 -19.22 17.93 1.74
C GLU A 31 -18.80 17.66 3.20
N ASN A 32 -17.95 16.64 3.39
CA ASN A 32 -16.89 16.75 4.38
C ASN A 32 -15.56 16.37 3.72
N ILE A 33 -15.29 17.11 2.65
CA ILE A 33 -13.94 17.32 2.16
C ILE A 33 -13.52 18.59 2.89
N ASN A 34 -12.68 18.46 3.92
CA ASN A 34 -12.00 19.63 4.50
C ASN A 34 -11.02 20.18 3.45
N ASN A 35 -11.56 20.88 2.46
CA ASN A 35 -10.87 21.87 1.66
C ASN A 35 -11.23 23.23 2.27
N GLU A 36 -10.71 23.50 3.47
CA GLU A 36 -10.51 24.88 3.85
C GLU A 36 -9.32 25.40 3.01
N ASP A 37 -9.69 26.27 2.09
CA ASP A 37 -8.88 27.21 1.33
C ASP A 37 -7.79 27.84 2.22
N ASP A 38 -6.59 27.24 2.22
CA ASP A 38 -5.38 27.96 2.60
C ASP A 38 -5.01 28.82 1.39
N THR A 39 -5.63 30.00 1.34
CA THR A 39 -5.22 31.12 0.50
C THR A 39 -3.70 31.20 0.51
N GLY A 40 -3.10 31.07 -0.69
CA GLY A 40 -1.66 31.10 -0.87
C GLY A 40 -1.02 32.33 -0.24
N GLU A 41 -0.52 32.16 0.99
CA GLU A 41 0.52 33.00 1.55
C GLU A 41 1.88 32.49 1.04
N PRO A 42 2.81 33.38 0.67
CA PRO A 42 4.11 32.97 0.20
C PRO A 42 4.84 32.20 1.30
N ILE A 43 5.23 30.99 0.95
CA ILE A 43 6.17 30.09 1.62
C ILE A 43 7.24 30.88 2.41
N GLU A 44 7.11 30.92 3.73
CA GLU A 44 8.28 30.98 4.61
C GLU A 44 8.74 29.53 4.79
N THR A 45 9.53 29.04 3.82
CA THR A 45 10.44 27.95 4.11
C THR A 45 11.42 28.50 5.13
N GLU A 46 11.09 28.36 6.42
CA GLU A 46 12.13 28.20 7.42
C GLU A 46 13.03 27.10 6.86
N ASP A 47 14.23 27.48 6.49
CA ASP A 47 15.31 26.57 6.15
C ASP A 47 15.34 25.53 7.27
N LYS A 48 14.71 24.37 7.04
CA LYS A 48 14.90 23.20 7.88
C LYS A 48 16.35 22.88 7.69
N GLU A 49 17.17 23.42 8.59
CA GLU A 49 18.56 23.05 8.76
C GLU A 49 18.61 21.54 8.57
N GLU A 50 19.22 21.11 7.47
CA GLU A 50 19.55 19.72 7.25
C GLU A 50 20.46 19.37 8.42
N GLN A 51 19.85 18.89 9.51
CA GLN A 51 20.58 18.41 10.66
C GLN A 51 21.43 17.29 10.12
N ALA A 52 22.73 17.59 9.95
CA ALA A 52 23.74 16.60 9.65
C ALA A 52 23.47 15.38 10.52
N PRO A 53 23.53 14.14 9.98
CA PRO A 53 23.09 12.96 10.70
C PRO A 53 23.84 12.90 12.02
N VAL A 54 23.20 13.32 13.11
CA VAL A 54 23.78 13.22 14.43
C VAL A 54 23.75 11.73 14.69
N GLU A 55 24.92 11.09 14.62
CA GLU A 55 25.11 9.67 14.93
C GLU A 55 24.83 9.43 16.41
N ARG A 56 23.55 9.54 16.78
CA ARG A 56 23.03 9.08 18.05
C ARG A 56 23.00 7.56 17.97
N PRO A 57 23.40 6.84 19.03
CA PRO A 57 23.32 5.39 19.04
C PRO A 57 21.86 4.98 18.84
N ARG A 58 21.56 4.43 17.66
CA ARG A 58 20.21 3.95 17.30
C ARG A 58 19.85 2.77 18.19
N LYS A 59 18.64 2.82 18.76
CA LYS A 59 18.12 1.81 19.68
C LYS A 59 17.28 0.76 18.96
N THR A 60 16.69 1.10 17.80
CA THR A 60 15.79 0.18 17.09
C THR A 60 16.54 -0.93 16.35
N SER A 61 15.82 -2.00 16.01
CA SER A 61 16.38 -3.22 15.41
C SER A 61 16.91 -3.01 13.99
N LYS A 62 18.04 -3.61 13.62
CA LYS A 62 18.58 -3.54 12.24
C LYS A 62 17.77 -4.33 11.20
N PHE A 63 16.76 -5.09 11.64
CA PHE A 63 15.89 -5.87 10.76
C PHE A 63 14.75 -5.01 10.24
N MET A 64 14.43 -5.17 8.95
CA MET A 64 13.23 -4.60 8.36
C MET A 64 12.01 -5.35 8.88
N THR A 65 11.03 -4.62 9.40
CA THR A 65 9.78 -5.22 9.84
C THR A 65 8.93 -5.63 8.64
N LYS A 66 8.03 -6.59 8.83
CA LYS A 66 7.06 -6.98 7.78
C LYS A 66 6.19 -5.82 7.29
N TYR A 67 5.90 -4.86 8.17
CA TYR A 67 5.10 -3.68 7.87
C TYR A 67 5.86 -2.70 6.98
N GLU A 68 7.12 -2.43 7.33
CA GLU A 68 8.02 -1.60 6.52
C GLU A 68 8.22 -2.19 5.14
N ARG A 69 8.50 -3.49 5.05
CA ARG A 69 8.66 -4.20 3.78
C ARG A 69 7.41 -4.07 2.90
N ALA A 70 6.24 -4.34 3.45
CA ALA A 70 4.98 -4.25 2.71
C ALA A 70 4.74 -2.82 2.21
N ARG A 71 4.98 -1.81 3.05
CA ARG A 71 4.81 -0.40 2.70
C ARG A 71 5.78 0.05 1.61
N ILE A 72 7.05 -0.31 1.73
CA ILE A 72 8.08 0.01 0.74
C ILE A 72 7.74 -0.58 -0.63
N LEU A 73 7.39 -1.87 -0.66
CA LEU A 73 7.01 -2.55 -1.90
C LEU A 73 5.76 -1.92 -2.52
N GLY A 74 4.72 -1.62 -1.71
CA GLY A 74 3.50 -0.99 -2.20
C GLY A 74 3.74 0.41 -2.76
N THR A 75 4.43 1.28 -2.00
CA THR A 75 4.74 2.64 -2.46
C THR A 75 5.65 2.62 -3.68
N ARG A 76 6.64 1.72 -3.74
CA ARG A 76 7.54 1.65 -4.88
C ARG A 76 6.86 1.08 -6.13
N ALA A 77 6.04 0.04 -6.00
CA ALA A 77 5.23 -0.48 -7.08
C ALA A 77 4.28 0.60 -7.64
N LEU A 78 3.67 1.41 -6.77
CA LEU A 78 2.85 2.55 -7.18
C LEU A 78 3.66 3.57 -8.00
N GLN A 79 4.85 3.96 -7.54
CA GLN A 79 5.73 4.85 -8.30
C GLN A 79 6.08 4.28 -9.68
N ILE A 80 6.42 3.00 -9.76
CA ILE A 80 6.73 2.32 -11.04
C ILE A 80 5.50 2.34 -11.97
N SER A 81 4.31 2.13 -11.43
CA SER A 81 3.06 2.21 -12.21
C SER A 81 2.81 3.61 -12.77
N MET A 82 3.28 4.64 -12.08
CA MET A 82 3.27 6.04 -12.51
C MET A 82 4.50 6.41 -13.38
N ASN A 83 5.12 5.41 -14.03
CA ASN A 83 6.30 5.57 -14.90
C ASN A 83 7.52 6.21 -14.22
N ALA A 84 7.68 6.06 -12.89
CA ALA A 84 8.90 6.46 -12.21
C ALA A 84 10.12 5.66 -12.73
N PRO A 85 11.34 6.24 -12.69
CA PRO A 85 12.54 5.55 -13.16
C PRO A 85 12.86 4.33 -12.29
N VAL A 86 13.12 3.21 -12.96
CA VAL A 86 13.51 1.92 -12.35
C VAL A 86 15.03 1.87 -12.21
N MET A 87 15.53 1.41 -11.06
CA MET A 87 16.96 1.38 -10.70
C MET A 87 17.65 0.05 -11.04
N VAL A 88 16.89 -0.94 -11.49
CA VAL A 88 17.35 -2.28 -11.88
C VAL A 88 17.07 -2.55 -13.36
N GLU A 89 17.81 -3.48 -13.93
CA GLU A 89 17.59 -3.93 -15.30
C GLU A 89 16.35 -4.84 -15.35
N LEU A 90 15.47 -4.58 -16.32
CA LEU A 90 14.26 -5.38 -16.56
C LEU A 90 14.63 -6.54 -17.52
N GLU A 91 14.31 -7.76 -17.12
CA GLU A 91 14.53 -9.01 -17.87
C GLU A 91 13.21 -9.57 -18.44
N GLY A 92 12.18 -8.71 -18.54
CA GLY A 92 10.85 -9.09 -19.02
C GLY A 92 9.76 -9.02 -17.95
N GLU A 93 10.08 -8.54 -16.75
CA GLU A 93 9.09 -8.25 -15.72
C GLU A 93 8.21 -7.07 -16.18
N THR A 94 6.90 -7.29 -16.23
CA THR A 94 5.90 -6.27 -16.58
C THR A 94 5.11 -5.80 -15.38
N ASP A 95 5.05 -6.62 -14.33
CA ASP A 95 4.31 -6.30 -13.11
C ASP A 95 5.10 -5.33 -12.21
N PRO A 96 4.52 -4.18 -11.82
CA PRO A 96 5.22 -3.20 -10.97
C PRO A 96 5.66 -3.76 -9.61
N LEU A 97 4.92 -4.72 -9.06
CA LEU A 97 5.27 -5.32 -7.77
C LEU A 97 6.47 -6.26 -7.92
N GLU A 98 6.55 -7.06 -8.98
CA GLU A 98 7.74 -7.87 -9.29
C GLU A 98 8.99 -7.02 -9.47
N ILE A 99 8.87 -5.88 -10.19
CA ILE A 99 9.98 -4.94 -10.37
C ILE A 99 10.42 -4.35 -9.02
N ALA A 100 9.48 -3.90 -8.18
CA ALA A 100 9.78 -3.39 -6.84
C ALA A 100 10.43 -4.46 -5.94
N MET A 101 10.00 -5.73 -6.05
CA MET A 101 10.62 -6.85 -5.35
C MET A 101 12.06 -7.09 -5.81
N LYS A 102 12.35 -6.96 -7.11
CA LYS A 102 13.70 -7.04 -7.67
C LYS A 102 14.59 -5.90 -7.14
N GLU A 103 14.08 -4.67 -7.15
CA GLU A 103 14.80 -3.51 -6.59
C GLU A 103 15.09 -3.65 -5.09
N LEU A 104 14.14 -4.20 -4.31
CA LEU A 104 14.35 -4.42 -2.88
C LEU A 104 15.44 -5.48 -2.63
N ARG A 105 15.48 -6.54 -3.44
CA ARG A 105 16.51 -7.60 -3.34
C ARG A 105 17.90 -7.06 -3.66
N GLU A 106 18.01 -6.18 -4.66
CA GLU A 106 19.26 -5.48 -5.01
C GLU A 106 19.57 -4.29 -4.10
N ARG A 107 18.70 -3.96 -3.14
CA ARG A 107 18.83 -2.82 -2.22
C ARG A 107 18.99 -1.48 -2.93
N LYS A 108 18.32 -1.30 -4.07
CA LYS A 108 18.37 -0.08 -4.88
C LYS A 108 17.18 0.86 -4.70
N ILE A 109 16.27 0.56 -3.78
CA ILE A 109 15.13 1.43 -3.50
C ILE A 109 15.62 2.68 -2.75
N PRO A 110 15.44 3.89 -3.31
CA PRO A 110 15.97 5.14 -2.73
C PRO A 110 15.04 5.70 -1.65
N PHE A 111 14.68 4.90 -0.65
CA PHE A 111 13.82 5.30 0.47
C PHE A 111 14.57 5.30 1.80
N THR A 112 14.10 6.18 2.69
CA THR A 112 14.51 6.23 4.10
C THR A 112 13.28 6.01 4.97
N ILE A 113 13.38 5.09 5.91
CA ILE A 113 12.35 4.79 6.89
C ILE A 113 12.60 5.64 8.14
N ARG A 114 11.62 6.49 8.47
CA ARG A 114 11.60 7.19 9.75
C ARG A 114 10.84 6.37 10.79
N ARG A 115 11.54 5.88 11.81
CA ARG A 115 10.95 5.14 12.95
C ARG A 115 10.73 6.07 14.12
N TYR A 116 9.46 6.30 14.45
CA TYR A 116 9.09 7.10 15.62
C TYR A 116 9.16 6.26 16.90
N LEU A 117 9.78 6.83 17.92
CA LEU A 117 9.85 6.29 19.27
C LEU A 117 8.65 6.81 20.09
N PRO A 118 8.28 6.12 21.18
CA PRO A 118 7.17 6.55 22.04
C PRO A 118 7.39 7.92 22.72
N ASP A 119 8.64 8.39 22.79
CA ASP A 119 9.01 9.71 23.31
C ASP A 119 8.84 10.84 22.28
N GLY A 120 8.37 10.52 21.07
CA GLY A 120 8.19 11.46 19.95
C GLY A 120 9.47 11.72 19.15
N SER A 121 10.62 11.21 19.59
CA SER A 121 11.85 11.25 18.78
C SER A 121 11.79 10.24 17.64
N TYR A 122 12.69 10.35 16.66
CA TYR A 122 12.73 9.44 15.52
C TYR A 122 14.15 9.02 15.14
N GLU A 123 14.25 7.85 14.51
CA GLU A 123 15.45 7.32 13.90
C GLU A 123 15.23 7.13 12.40
N ASP A 124 16.09 7.73 11.58
CA ASP A 124 16.06 7.57 10.12
C ASP A 124 16.98 6.39 9.72
N TRP A 125 16.40 5.42 9.02
CA TRP A 125 17.05 4.20 8.54
C TRP A 125 16.96 4.11 7.01
N GLY A 126 18.09 3.94 6.33
CA GLY A 126 18.12 3.62 4.90
C GLY A 126 17.53 2.23 4.64
N VAL A 127 16.81 2.08 3.53
CA VAL A 127 16.31 0.75 3.11
C VAL A 127 17.46 -0.19 2.73
N ASP A 128 18.57 0.38 2.28
CA ASP A 128 19.81 -0.31 1.88
C ASP A 128 20.58 -0.92 3.06
N GLU A 129 20.52 -0.30 4.24
CA GLU A 129 21.20 -0.78 5.46
C GLU A 129 20.37 -1.80 6.25
N LEU A 130 19.06 -1.86 6.04
CA LEU A 130 18.18 -2.77 6.78
C LEU A 130 18.29 -4.21 6.28
N ILE A 131 18.27 -5.15 7.22
CA ILE A 131 18.31 -6.58 6.91
C ILE A 131 16.88 -7.05 6.60
N VAL A 132 16.67 -7.48 5.35
CA VAL A 132 15.40 -8.07 4.91
C VAL A 132 15.42 -9.58 5.19
N GLU A 133 14.53 -10.05 6.05
CA GLU A 133 14.34 -11.48 6.28
C GLU A 133 13.39 -12.03 5.20
N ASP A 134 13.95 -12.71 4.19
CA ASP A 134 13.15 -13.41 3.19
C ASP A 134 12.74 -14.79 3.73
N SER A 135 11.73 -14.78 4.61
CA SER A 135 11.21 -15.98 5.27
C SER A 135 10.44 -16.92 4.32
N TRP A 136 10.08 -16.47 3.11
CA TRP A 136 9.38 -17.29 2.12
C TRP A 136 10.25 -18.43 1.56
N LYS A 137 11.57 -18.19 1.37
CA LYS A 137 12.51 -19.21 0.87
C LYS A 137 12.68 -20.42 1.79
N ARG A 138 12.34 -20.30 3.08
CA ARG A 138 12.45 -21.43 4.03
C ARG A 138 11.29 -22.43 3.95
N GLN A 139 10.13 -22.01 3.42
CA GLN A 139 8.93 -22.85 3.39
C GLN A 139 8.84 -23.71 2.11
N VAL A 140 9.51 -23.29 1.03
CA VAL A 140 9.55 -24.01 -0.25
C VAL A 140 10.93 -24.65 -0.41
N GLY A 141 11.12 -25.81 0.24
CA GLY A 141 12.29 -26.66 -0.03
C GLY A 141 12.36 -26.99 -1.52
N GLY A 142 13.49 -26.68 -2.14
CA GLY A 142 13.69 -26.84 -3.58
C GLY A 142 15.17 -26.81 -3.94
N ASP A 143 15.91 -27.78 -3.40
CA ASP A 143 16.95 -28.55 -4.08
C ASP A 143 16.86 -30.00 -3.55
#